data_AF-E6QUQ1-F1
#
_entry.id   AF-E6QUQ1-F1
#
_cell.length_a   1.000
_cell.length_b   1.000
_cell.length_c   1.000
_cell.angle_alpha   90.00
_cell.angle_beta   90.00
_cell.angle_gamma   90.00
#
_symmetry.space_group_name_H-M   'P 1'
#
loop_
_entity.id
_entity.type
_entity.pdbx_description
1 polymer ?
#
loop_
_entity_poly.entity_id
_entity_poly.type
_entity_poly.pdbx_seq_one_letter_code
_entity_poly.pdbx_strand_id
1 'polypeptide(L)'
;MAQLIFDLKQVNPQALVSVKLVAEPGVGTVAAGVAKAYADLITISGYDGGTGASPLSSVKYAGTPWEMGLSEAQQVLRANGLRGRVRIQADGGLKTGHDVIKAAILGAESFGFGTAPMIALGCKYLRICHLNNCATGVATQDERLRKQHFIGLPEMVVNFFTFVAMETREWLAKLGVRSIAELIGRVDLLERLAGETERQTRLDLRPLINQGNVPATEPQYCVTASNPSFDKGELAEQMVQDARRAIAMQTPTVLEYKVRNTQRSLGARLSGEIARAHGAKGLPDGCLTIRMQGSAGQSFGVWNHNGLNLLLEGDANDYVGKGMSGGLIAIYPPKLSGFASQDAVIIGNTCLYGATGGELYAAGLAGERFAVRNSGGFATVEGVGDHCCEYMTGGCIVVLGDTGINFGAGMTGGFALVYDANDHFAHRYNNELIDIHRIHTESMVEYRHFLRKRLESHWQHTHSAHARALLDQFADVVGQFWLVKPKAVTLDSLLKD
;
A
#
# COMPACT_ATOMS: atom_id res chain seq x y z
N MET A 1 -1.66 -9.32 4.61
CA MET A 1 -2.04 -8.23 5.53
C MET A 1 -1.02 -8.01 6.65
N ALA A 2 -0.76 -8.98 7.54
CA ALA A 2 0.18 -8.81 8.66
C ALA A 2 1.58 -8.31 8.24
N GLN A 3 2.10 -8.78 7.10
CA GLN A 3 3.37 -8.31 6.55
C GLN A 3 3.35 -6.80 6.23
N LEU A 4 2.26 -6.27 5.64
CA LEU A 4 2.15 -4.84 5.34
C LEU A 4 2.07 -4.00 6.63
N ILE A 5 1.36 -4.48 7.65
CA ILE A 5 1.32 -3.80 8.96
C ILE A 5 2.73 -3.77 9.56
N PHE A 6 3.46 -4.88 9.48
CA PHE A 6 4.84 -4.94 9.92
C PHE A 6 5.72 -3.96 9.13
N ASP A 7 5.64 -3.95 7.79
CA ASP A 7 6.35 -2.99 6.95
C ASP A 7 6.09 -1.55 7.45
N LEU A 8 4.82 -1.14 7.57
CA LEU A 8 4.43 0.23 7.95
C LEU A 8 5.02 0.63 9.31
N LYS A 9 5.02 -0.29 10.27
CA LYS A 9 5.61 -0.07 11.60
C LYS A 9 7.13 -0.05 11.58
N GLN A 10 7.77 -0.75 10.64
CA GLN A 10 9.21 -0.60 10.42
C GLN A 10 9.51 0.80 9.88
N VAL A 11 8.95 1.21 8.74
CA VAL A 11 9.32 2.53 8.19
C VAL A 11 8.96 3.69 9.13
N ASN A 12 7.85 3.59 9.87
CA ASN A 12 7.44 4.60 10.84
C ASN A 12 6.96 3.98 12.16
N PRO A 13 7.86 3.73 13.13
CA PRO A 13 7.51 3.10 14.40
C PRO A 13 6.64 3.97 15.32
N GLN A 14 6.50 5.27 15.02
CA GLN A 14 5.64 6.18 15.78
C GLN A 14 4.20 6.22 15.25
N ALA A 15 3.96 5.69 14.04
CA ALA A 15 2.64 5.69 13.45
C ALA A 15 1.77 4.53 13.99
N LEU A 16 0.49 4.82 14.17
CA LEU A 16 -0.53 3.81 14.39
C LEU A 16 -1.07 3.33 13.05
N VAL A 17 -1.30 2.03 12.92
CA VAL A 17 -1.81 1.41 11.70
C VAL A 17 -3.30 1.10 11.86
N SER A 18 -4.11 1.71 11.00
CA SER A 18 -5.54 1.40 10.87
C SER A 18 -5.80 0.47 9.70
N VAL A 19 -6.70 -0.50 9.89
CA VAL A 19 -7.28 -1.29 8.81
C VAL A 19 -8.75 -0.92 8.66
N LYS A 20 -9.10 -0.42 7.47
CA LYS A 20 -10.48 -0.06 7.14
C LYS A 20 -11.21 -1.25 6.51
N LEU A 21 -12.26 -1.72 7.16
CA LEU A 21 -13.13 -2.80 6.74
C LEU A 21 -14.53 -2.24 6.45
N VAL A 22 -15.24 -2.83 5.50
CA VAL A 22 -16.66 -2.56 5.28
C VAL A 22 -17.48 -3.55 6.10
N ALA A 23 -18.55 -3.08 6.71
CA ALA A 23 -19.47 -3.91 7.47
C ALA A 23 -20.14 -4.93 6.54
N GLU A 24 -19.98 -6.21 6.87
CA GLU A 24 -20.66 -7.35 6.26
C GLU A 24 -20.69 -8.51 7.26
N PRO A 25 -21.58 -9.50 7.09
CA PRO A 25 -21.59 -10.67 7.96
C PRO A 25 -20.22 -11.38 7.97
N GLY A 26 -19.65 -11.60 9.15
CA GLY A 26 -18.33 -12.21 9.31
C GLY A 26 -17.19 -11.21 9.50
N VAL A 27 -17.47 -9.90 9.42
CA VAL A 27 -16.46 -8.84 9.65
C VAL A 27 -15.81 -8.93 11.03
N GLY A 28 -16.51 -9.46 12.05
CA GLY A 28 -15.94 -9.65 13.38
C GLY A 28 -14.82 -10.69 13.39
N THR A 29 -14.95 -11.75 12.60
CA THR A 29 -13.90 -12.77 12.43
C THR A 29 -12.68 -12.17 11.73
N VAL A 30 -12.90 -11.37 10.70
CA VAL A 30 -11.83 -10.63 10.02
C VAL A 30 -11.15 -9.65 10.97
N ALA A 31 -11.92 -8.91 11.79
CA ALA A 31 -11.41 -7.98 12.78
C ALA A 31 -10.51 -8.68 13.83
N ALA A 32 -10.86 -9.89 14.27
CA ALA A 32 -9.99 -10.69 15.14
C ALA A 32 -8.67 -11.05 14.46
N GLY A 33 -8.69 -11.40 13.17
CA GLY A 33 -7.49 -11.61 12.37
C GLY A 33 -6.63 -10.35 12.23
N VAL A 34 -7.27 -9.19 12.00
CA VAL A 34 -6.62 -7.87 11.94
C VAL A 34 -5.94 -7.52 13.26
N ALA A 35 -6.60 -7.74 14.39
CA ALA A 35 -6.01 -7.52 15.72
C ALA A 35 -4.80 -8.43 15.98
N LYS A 36 -4.88 -9.71 15.58
CA LYS A 36 -3.74 -10.66 15.64
C LYS A 36 -2.61 -10.29 14.68
N ALA A 37 -2.93 -9.61 13.58
CA ALA A 37 -1.97 -9.06 12.63
C ALA A 37 -1.33 -7.74 13.10
N TYR A 38 -1.58 -7.32 14.34
CA TYR A 38 -0.94 -6.20 15.01
C TYR A 38 -1.39 -4.81 14.52
N ALA A 39 -2.58 -4.69 13.94
CA ALA A 39 -3.17 -3.35 13.70
C ALA A 39 -3.45 -2.65 15.04
N ASP A 40 -3.37 -1.33 15.05
CA ASP A 40 -3.68 -0.51 16.24
C ASP A 40 -5.13 -0.02 16.21
N LEU A 41 -5.70 0.17 15.01
CA LEU A 41 -7.08 0.59 14.81
C LEU A 41 -7.79 -0.30 13.77
N ILE A 42 -9.09 -0.45 13.94
CA ILE A 42 -9.97 -1.08 12.96
C ILE A 42 -11.13 -0.12 12.69
N THR A 43 -11.30 0.32 11.45
CA THR A 43 -12.46 1.11 11.04
C THR A 43 -13.50 0.19 10.46
N ILE A 44 -14.72 0.22 11.00
CA ILE A 44 -15.90 -0.46 10.47
C ILE A 44 -16.76 0.57 9.72
N SER A 45 -16.85 0.41 8.41
CA SER A 45 -17.58 1.30 7.52
C SER A 45 -18.92 0.74 7.11
N GLY A 46 -19.98 1.52 7.30
CA GLY A 46 -21.31 1.19 6.80
C GLY A 46 -21.41 1.28 5.27
N TYR A 47 -22.42 0.61 4.70
CA TYR A 47 -22.78 0.70 3.28
C TYR A 47 -23.15 2.13 2.82
N ASP A 48 -23.46 3.01 3.76
CA ASP A 48 -23.93 4.39 3.56
C ASP A 48 -22.78 5.41 3.52
N GLY A 49 -21.54 4.94 3.33
CA GLY A 49 -20.38 5.77 3.01
C GLY A 49 -20.53 6.55 1.70
N GLY A 50 -19.98 7.77 1.66
CA GLY A 50 -19.92 8.58 0.45
C GLY A 50 -18.82 8.12 -0.52
N THR A 51 -19.02 8.36 -1.82
CA THR A 51 -18.00 8.12 -2.87
C THR A 51 -18.04 9.22 -3.93
N GLY A 52 -16.88 9.55 -4.50
CA GLY A 52 -16.77 10.46 -5.65
C GLY A 52 -17.16 9.80 -6.97
N ALA A 53 -16.86 8.50 -7.12
CA ALA A 53 -17.19 7.71 -8.29
C ALA A 53 -17.26 6.22 -7.92
N SER A 54 -18.35 5.55 -8.26
CA SER A 54 -18.54 4.11 -8.04
C SER A 54 -19.69 3.61 -8.92
N PRO A 55 -19.67 2.34 -9.37
CA PRO A 55 -20.82 1.74 -10.02
C PRO A 55 -22.07 1.85 -9.15
N LEU A 56 -23.21 2.17 -9.76
CA LEU A 56 -24.48 2.31 -9.05
C LEU A 56 -24.87 1.01 -8.34
N SER A 57 -24.54 -0.15 -8.93
CA SER A 57 -24.75 -1.46 -8.33
C SER A 57 -24.04 -1.59 -6.99
N SER A 58 -22.77 -1.21 -6.89
CA SER A 58 -22.00 -1.25 -5.63
C SER A 58 -22.61 -0.32 -4.58
N VAL A 59 -22.98 0.91 -4.97
CA VAL A 59 -23.58 1.90 -4.05
C VAL A 59 -24.93 1.44 -3.47
N LYS A 60 -25.68 0.62 -4.22
CA LYS A 60 -27.03 0.20 -3.83
C LYS A 60 -27.07 -1.19 -3.19
N TYR A 61 -26.12 -2.07 -3.50
CA TYR A 61 -26.24 -3.49 -3.21
C TYR A 61 -25.00 -4.12 -2.56
N ALA A 62 -23.94 -3.35 -2.27
CA ALA A 62 -22.76 -3.86 -1.56
C ALA A 62 -22.64 -3.25 -0.15
N GLY A 63 -22.28 -4.09 0.82
CA GLY A 63 -22.12 -3.71 2.23
C GLY A 63 -23.41 -3.82 3.06
N THR A 64 -23.25 -3.67 4.37
CA THR A 64 -24.34 -3.69 5.37
C THR A 64 -24.26 -2.50 6.33
N PRO A 65 -25.29 -2.24 7.15
CA PRO A 65 -25.27 -1.15 8.13
C PRO A 65 -24.10 -1.28 9.11
N TRP A 66 -23.48 -0.16 9.46
CA TRP A 66 -22.33 -0.17 10.39
C TRP A 66 -22.74 -0.68 11.77
N GLU A 67 -24.00 -0.54 12.19
CA GLU A 67 -24.50 -1.05 13.48
C GLU A 67 -24.32 -2.56 13.58
N MET A 68 -24.55 -3.29 12.49
CA MET A 68 -24.37 -4.75 12.44
C MET A 68 -22.89 -5.11 12.51
N GLY A 69 -22.06 -4.52 11.63
CA GLY A 69 -20.64 -4.84 11.60
C GLY A 69 -19.89 -4.40 12.87
N LEU A 70 -20.27 -3.27 13.45
CA LEU A 70 -19.64 -2.72 14.65
C LEU A 70 -19.94 -3.59 15.88
N SER A 71 -21.21 -3.96 16.07
CA SER A 71 -21.59 -4.85 17.16
C SER A 71 -20.96 -6.23 17.02
N GLU A 72 -20.91 -6.79 15.81
CA GLU A 72 -20.22 -8.07 15.55
C GLU A 72 -18.72 -7.97 15.88
N ALA A 73 -18.03 -6.93 15.41
CA ALA A 73 -16.62 -6.71 15.70
C ALA A 73 -16.36 -6.56 17.22
N GLN A 74 -17.19 -5.75 17.90
CA GLN A 74 -17.13 -5.58 19.36
C GLN A 74 -17.26 -6.93 20.08
N GLN A 75 -18.28 -7.72 19.74
CA GLN A 75 -18.58 -9.01 20.37
C GLN A 75 -17.46 -10.02 20.12
N VAL A 76 -17.04 -10.20 18.87
CA VAL A 76 -16.02 -11.21 18.50
C VAL A 76 -14.65 -10.85 19.09
N LEU A 77 -14.25 -9.58 19.06
CA LEU A 77 -12.98 -9.15 19.64
C LEU A 77 -12.95 -9.36 21.16
N ARG A 78 -14.05 -9.09 21.86
CA ARG A 78 -14.14 -9.33 23.31
C ARG A 78 -14.16 -10.81 23.63
N ALA A 79 -14.94 -11.61 22.91
CA ALA A 79 -14.99 -13.07 23.09
C ALA A 79 -13.63 -13.77 22.88
N ASN A 80 -12.71 -13.14 22.14
CA ASN A 80 -11.36 -13.66 21.89
C ASN A 80 -10.27 -13.01 22.76
N GLY A 81 -10.60 -12.13 23.71
CA GLY A 81 -9.60 -11.43 24.54
C GLY A 81 -8.69 -10.48 23.75
N LEU A 82 -9.21 -9.94 22.63
CA LEU A 82 -8.47 -9.07 21.70
C LEU A 82 -8.92 -7.61 21.77
N ARG A 83 -10.11 -7.32 22.34
CA ARG A 83 -10.72 -5.98 22.31
C ARG A 83 -9.84 -4.91 22.94
N GLY A 84 -9.10 -5.25 24.00
CA GLY A 84 -8.19 -4.33 24.69
C GLY A 84 -6.97 -3.89 23.87
N ARG A 85 -6.70 -4.52 22.72
CA ARG A 85 -5.48 -4.27 21.90
C ARG A 85 -5.70 -3.29 20.75
N VAL A 86 -6.95 -3.07 20.33
CA VAL A 86 -7.28 -2.33 19.11
C VAL A 86 -8.32 -1.27 19.38
N ARG A 87 -8.16 -0.09 18.79
CA ARG A 87 -9.21 0.95 18.80
C ARG A 87 -10.20 0.70 17.68
N ILE A 88 -11.48 0.76 17.97
CA ILE A 88 -12.52 0.62 16.94
C ILE A 88 -13.02 1.99 16.50
N GLN A 89 -13.03 2.24 15.19
CA GLN A 89 -13.64 3.41 14.59
C GLN A 89 -14.91 3.00 13.84
N ALA A 90 -15.96 3.81 13.92
CA ALA A 90 -17.14 3.67 13.06
C ALA A 90 -17.21 4.84 12.06
N ASP A 91 -17.52 4.55 10.80
CA ASP A 91 -17.94 5.54 9.82
C ASP A 91 -19.08 4.97 8.94
N GLY A 92 -19.68 5.83 8.13
CA GLY A 92 -20.88 5.48 7.34
C GLY A 92 -22.06 6.32 7.80
N GLY A 93 -22.41 7.33 7.01
CA GLY A 93 -23.61 8.14 7.24
C GLY A 93 -23.73 8.93 8.55
N LEU A 94 -22.72 8.95 9.43
CA LEU A 94 -22.73 9.72 10.69
C LEU A 94 -22.88 11.22 10.42
N LYS A 95 -23.81 11.87 11.12
CA LYS A 95 -24.13 13.31 10.94
C LYS A 95 -24.22 14.09 12.25
N THR A 96 -24.63 13.43 13.33
CA THR A 96 -25.06 14.09 14.57
C THR A 96 -24.31 13.57 15.80
N GLY A 97 -24.40 14.30 16.91
CA GLY A 97 -23.93 13.82 18.21
C GLY A 97 -24.71 12.59 18.69
N HIS A 98 -25.99 12.47 18.32
CA HIS A 98 -26.77 11.26 18.60
C HIS A 98 -26.21 10.00 17.89
N ASP A 99 -25.75 10.14 16.65
CA ASP A 99 -25.10 9.03 15.93
C ASP A 99 -23.81 8.59 16.63
N VAL A 100 -23.02 9.56 17.12
CA VAL A 100 -21.81 9.32 17.92
C VAL A 100 -22.13 8.52 19.18
N ILE A 101 -23.19 8.89 19.90
CA ILE A 101 -23.63 8.20 21.12
C ILE A 101 -24.02 6.74 20.82
N LYS A 102 -24.80 6.51 19.76
CA LYS A 102 -25.18 5.14 19.34
C LYS A 102 -23.96 4.31 18.96
N ALA A 103 -23.05 4.87 18.17
CA ALA A 103 -21.83 4.19 17.77
C ALA A 103 -20.94 3.87 18.99
N ALA A 104 -20.82 4.78 19.95
CA ALA A 104 -20.09 4.55 21.19
C ALA A 104 -20.69 3.38 21.97
N ILE A 105 -22.02 3.39 22.20
CA ILE A 105 -22.72 2.31 22.90
C ILE A 105 -22.50 0.95 22.23
N LEU A 106 -22.46 0.91 20.89
CA LEU A 106 -22.21 -0.32 20.14
C LEU A 106 -20.73 -0.76 20.11
N GLY A 107 -19.80 0.07 20.59
CA GLY A 107 -18.40 -0.31 20.82
C GLY A 107 -17.34 0.58 20.15
N ALA A 108 -17.71 1.63 19.43
CA ALA A 108 -16.74 2.51 18.76
C ALA A 108 -16.07 3.51 19.72
N GLU A 109 -14.77 3.73 19.53
CA GLU A 109 -13.95 4.68 20.28
C GLU A 109 -13.66 5.96 19.49
N SER A 110 -13.78 5.91 18.17
CA SER A 110 -13.65 7.07 17.30
C SER A 110 -14.66 7.03 16.16
N PHE A 111 -14.91 8.19 15.57
CA PHE A 111 -16.06 8.42 14.69
C PHE A 111 -15.58 9.14 13.42
N GLY A 112 -15.77 8.51 12.26
CA GLY A 112 -15.37 9.05 10.97
C GLY A 112 -16.50 9.80 10.28
N PHE A 113 -16.21 10.99 9.77
CA PHE A 113 -17.16 11.83 9.05
C PHE A 113 -16.59 12.23 7.70
N GLY A 114 -17.37 12.05 6.63
CA GLY A 114 -17.01 12.45 5.27
C GLY A 114 -18.02 13.44 4.68
N THR A 115 -19.22 12.94 4.35
CA THR A 115 -20.24 13.73 3.66
C THR A 115 -20.74 14.94 4.45
N ALA A 116 -20.97 14.82 5.76
CA ALA A 116 -21.50 15.94 6.56
C ALA A 116 -20.52 17.14 6.62
N PRO A 117 -19.21 16.95 6.89
CA PRO A 117 -18.22 18.02 6.73
C PRO A 117 -18.14 18.60 5.30
N MET A 118 -18.27 17.77 4.25
CA MET A 118 -18.32 18.28 2.87
C MET A 118 -19.54 19.18 2.62
N ILE A 119 -20.69 18.86 3.23
CA ILE A 119 -21.90 19.70 3.18
C ILE A 119 -21.66 21.01 3.94
N ALA A 120 -21.03 20.97 5.12
CA ALA A 120 -20.64 22.17 5.86
C ALA A 120 -19.71 23.08 5.03
N LEU A 121 -18.84 22.50 4.20
CA LEU A 121 -17.97 23.21 3.24
C LEU A 121 -18.70 23.71 1.98
N GLY A 122 -19.99 23.47 1.83
CA GLY A 122 -20.81 24.00 0.74
C GLY A 122 -21.29 22.98 -0.29
N CYS A 123 -21.02 21.68 -0.12
CA CYS A 123 -21.61 20.65 -0.99
C CYS A 123 -23.15 20.72 -0.95
N LYS A 124 -23.79 20.82 -2.12
CA LYS A 124 -25.26 20.82 -2.28
C LYS A 124 -25.84 19.45 -2.60
N TYR A 125 -25.05 18.39 -2.44
CA TYR A 125 -25.46 17.00 -2.61
C TYR A 125 -26.07 16.67 -3.99
N LEU A 126 -25.53 17.28 -5.05
CA LEU A 126 -26.00 17.11 -6.43
C LEU A 126 -25.64 15.76 -7.07
N ARG A 127 -24.72 14.99 -6.46
CA ARG A 127 -24.28 13.65 -6.91
C ARG A 127 -23.67 13.59 -8.33
N ILE A 128 -23.06 14.70 -8.75
CA ILE A 128 -22.33 14.83 -10.03
C ILE A 128 -20.80 14.78 -9.87
N CYS A 129 -20.31 14.28 -8.73
CA CYS A 129 -18.88 14.30 -8.38
C CYS A 129 -17.98 13.65 -9.46
N HIS A 130 -18.45 12.56 -10.06
CA HIS A 130 -17.74 11.80 -11.10
C HIS A 130 -17.65 12.52 -12.46
N LEU A 131 -18.42 13.59 -12.67
CA LEU A 131 -18.48 14.34 -13.94
C LEU A 131 -17.49 15.51 -13.99
N ASN A 132 -16.70 15.72 -12.93
CA ASN A 132 -15.76 16.83 -12.81
C ASN A 132 -16.41 18.23 -12.93
N ASN A 133 -17.73 18.36 -12.80
CA ASN A 133 -18.49 19.61 -13.02
C ASN A 133 -19.22 20.10 -11.76
N CYS A 134 -18.64 19.87 -10.58
CA CYS A 134 -19.24 20.26 -9.30
C CYS A 134 -19.57 21.77 -9.24
N ALA A 135 -20.86 22.10 -9.16
CA ALA A 135 -21.37 23.47 -9.17
C ALA A 135 -20.93 24.33 -7.97
N THR A 136 -20.35 23.72 -6.93
CA THR A 136 -19.85 24.41 -5.73
C THR A 136 -18.35 24.27 -5.53
N GLY A 137 -17.61 23.82 -6.56
CA GLY A 137 -16.15 23.74 -6.51
C GLY A 137 -15.58 22.72 -5.50
N VAL A 138 -16.41 21.82 -4.94
CA VAL A 138 -15.99 20.85 -3.92
C VAL A 138 -15.32 19.60 -4.52
N ALA A 139 -15.98 18.92 -5.45
CA ALA A 139 -15.51 17.67 -6.06
C ALA A 139 -15.25 17.88 -7.57
N THR A 140 -14.26 18.68 -7.90
CA THR A 140 -13.85 18.98 -9.27
C THR A 140 -12.38 19.41 -9.31
N GLN A 141 -11.69 19.07 -10.41
CA GLN A 141 -10.35 19.53 -10.75
C GLN A 141 -10.39 20.74 -11.71
N ASP A 142 -11.56 21.09 -12.25
CA ASP A 142 -11.75 22.29 -13.08
C ASP A 142 -11.35 23.54 -12.27
N GLU A 143 -10.35 24.26 -12.76
CA GLU A 143 -9.78 25.40 -12.07
C GLU A 143 -10.78 26.56 -11.94
N ARG A 144 -11.62 26.78 -12.95
CA ARG A 144 -12.64 27.83 -12.93
C ARG A 144 -13.69 27.53 -11.87
N LEU A 145 -14.19 26.29 -11.82
CA LEU A 145 -15.19 25.90 -10.82
C LEU A 145 -14.64 25.96 -9.39
N ARG A 146 -13.39 25.52 -9.17
CA ARG A 146 -12.73 25.64 -7.86
C ARG A 146 -12.58 27.09 -7.44
N LYS A 147 -12.03 27.95 -8.31
CA LYS A 147 -11.77 29.36 -7.98
C LYS A 147 -13.04 30.18 -7.80
N GLN A 148 -14.08 29.92 -8.59
CA GLN A 148 -15.29 30.77 -8.60
C GLN A 148 -16.38 30.31 -7.64
N HIS A 149 -16.43 29.02 -7.26
CA HIS A 149 -17.58 28.46 -6.54
C HIS A 149 -17.25 27.78 -5.22
N PHE A 150 -15.99 27.48 -4.92
CA PHE A 150 -15.63 26.96 -3.60
C PHE A 150 -15.64 28.08 -2.57
N ILE A 151 -16.52 27.97 -1.58
CA ILE A 151 -16.70 28.97 -0.51
C ILE A 151 -16.36 28.40 0.88
N GLY A 152 -15.89 27.15 0.95
CA GLY A 152 -15.66 26.44 2.20
C GLY A 152 -14.52 27.07 2.99
N LEU A 153 -14.78 27.39 4.26
CA LEU A 153 -13.77 27.91 5.18
C LEU A 153 -13.49 26.89 6.30
N PRO A 154 -12.26 26.80 6.82
CA PRO A 154 -11.93 25.92 7.94
C PRO A 154 -12.89 26.07 9.13
N GLU A 155 -13.29 27.30 9.44
CA GLU A 155 -14.19 27.66 10.54
C GLU A 155 -15.56 26.98 10.41
N MET A 156 -16.04 26.74 9.18
CA MET A 156 -17.31 26.05 8.95
C MET A 156 -17.26 24.60 9.44
N VAL A 157 -16.12 23.92 9.22
CA VAL A 157 -15.91 22.54 9.69
C VAL A 157 -15.66 22.51 11.19
N VAL A 158 -14.92 23.48 11.74
CA VAL A 158 -14.75 23.64 13.19
C VAL A 158 -16.10 23.81 13.88
N ASN A 159 -16.97 24.67 13.35
CA ASN A 159 -18.31 24.89 13.90
C ASN A 159 -19.16 23.62 13.82
N PHE A 160 -19.13 22.90 12.69
CA PHE A 160 -19.82 21.62 12.54
C PHE A 160 -19.42 20.63 13.65
N PHE A 161 -18.12 20.38 13.82
CA PHE A 161 -17.65 19.45 14.86
C PHE A 161 -17.89 19.97 16.27
N THR A 162 -17.84 21.28 16.48
CA THR A 162 -18.21 21.89 17.77
C THR A 162 -19.66 21.58 18.13
N PHE A 163 -20.59 21.72 17.18
CA PHE A 163 -22.00 21.39 17.41
C PHE A 163 -22.23 19.89 17.64
N VAL A 164 -21.58 19.02 16.87
CA VAL A 164 -21.62 17.57 17.09
C VAL A 164 -21.11 17.21 18.49
N ALA A 165 -20.00 17.82 18.92
CA ALA A 165 -19.44 17.60 20.26
C ALA A 165 -20.36 18.13 21.37
N MET A 166 -20.97 19.30 21.19
CA MET A 166 -21.95 19.85 22.12
C MET A 166 -23.16 18.93 22.29
N GLU A 167 -23.78 18.51 21.19
CA GLU A 167 -24.91 17.58 21.20
C GLU A 167 -24.53 16.25 21.86
N THR A 168 -23.33 15.73 21.56
CA THR A 168 -22.81 14.52 22.20
C THR A 168 -22.74 14.67 23.73
N ARG A 169 -22.25 15.83 24.23
CA ARG A 169 -22.18 16.10 25.67
C ARG A 169 -23.56 16.24 26.32
N GLU A 170 -24.53 16.82 25.61
CA GLU A 170 -25.91 16.90 26.08
C GLU A 170 -26.53 15.51 26.24
N TRP A 171 -26.27 14.59 25.31
CA TRP A 171 -26.69 13.20 25.42
C TRP A 171 -25.98 12.45 26.55
N LEU A 172 -24.67 12.63 26.71
CA LEU A 172 -23.94 12.06 27.86
C LEU A 172 -24.56 12.51 29.19
N ALA A 173 -24.87 13.80 29.33
CA ALA A 173 -25.52 14.34 30.51
C ALA A 173 -26.93 13.74 30.73
N LYS A 174 -27.73 13.59 29.67
CA LYS A 174 -29.05 12.94 29.73
C LYS A 174 -28.97 11.47 30.17
N LEU A 175 -27.92 10.76 29.74
CA LEU A 175 -27.68 9.36 30.11
C LEU A 175 -27.03 9.21 31.50
N GLY A 176 -26.63 10.31 32.14
CA GLY A 176 -25.95 10.29 33.44
C GLY A 176 -24.50 9.79 33.37
N VAL A 177 -23.87 9.85 32.19
CA VAL A 177 -22.51 9.36 31.93
C VAL A 177 -21.56 10.55 31.78
N ARG A 178 -20.35 10.49 32.37
CA ARG A 178 -19.45 11.66 32.42
C ARG A 178 -18.49 11.75 31.24
N SER A 179 -18.26 10.64 30.54
CA SER A 179 -17.31 10.54 29.45
C SER A 179 -17.72 9.51 28.39
N ILE A 180 -17.18 9.64 27.17
CA ILE A 180 -17.37 8.62 26.12
C ILE A 180 -16.80 7.27 26.56
N ALA A 181 -15.68 7.26 27.30
CA ALA A 181 -15.06 6.03 27.81
C ALA A 181 -16.02 5.19 28.67
N GLU A 182 -16.82 5.84 29.52
CA GLU A 182 -17.84 5.18 30.36
C GLU A 182 -19.03 4.67 29.55
N LEU A 183 -19.25 5.20 28.34
CA LEU A 183 -20.37 4.85 27.47
C LEU A 183 -20.04 3.67 26.54
N ILE A 184 -18.76 3.48 26.19
CA ILE A 184 -18.37 2.53 25.15
C ILE A 184 -18.81 1.11 25.50
N GLY A 185 -19.55 0.49 24.59
CA GLY A 185 -20.04 -0.88 24.76
C GLY A 185 -21.25 -1.01 25.71
N ARG A 186 -21.79 0.07 26.29
CA ARG A 186 -22.93 0.02 27.25
C ARG A 186 -24.28 -0.21 26.58
N VAL A 187 -24.42 -1.34 25.89
CA VAL A 187 -25.65 -1.71 25.16
C VAL A 187 -26.88 -1.85 26.05
N ASP A 188 -26.69 -1.98 27.37
CA ASP A 188 -27.75 -1.94 28.38
C ASP A 188 -28.49 -0.58 28.42
N LEU A 189 -27.91 0.48 27.85
CA LEU A 189 -28.53 1.79 27.72
C LEU A 189 -29.41 1.91 26.46
N LEU A 190 -29.53 0.86 25.65
CA LEU A 190 -30.41 0.82 24.48
C LEU A 190 -31.65 -0.02 24.77
N GLU A 191 -32.82 0.56 24.51
CA GLU A 191 -34.09 -0.14 24.51
C GLU A 191 -34.63 -0.25 23.08
N ARG A 192 -35.15 -1.44 22.73
CA ARG A 192 -35.82 -1.66 21.44
C ARG A 192 -37.23 -1.09 21.50
N LEU A 193 -37.49 -0.05 20.73
CA LEU A 193 -38.84 0.46 20.51
C LEU A 193 -39.68 -0.50 19.67
N ALA A 194 -41.00 -0.48 19.87
CA ALA A 194 -41.94 -1.21 19.02
C ALA A 194 -41.91 -0.65 17.58
N GLY A 195 -42.02 -1.53 16.58
CA GLY A 195 -42.11 -1.10 15.19
C GLY A 195 -43.43 -0.39 14.89
N GLU A 196 -43.38 0.66 14.09
CA GLU A 196 -44.56 1.42 13.64
C GLU A 196 -45.28 0.74 12.46
N THR A 197 -44.58 -0.17 11.76
CA THR A 197 -45.11 -0.93 10.63
C THR A 197 -45.01 -2.43 10.84
N GLU A 198 -45.86 -3.20 10.17
CA GLU A 198 -45.81 -4.67 10.18
C GLU A 198 -44.44 -5.22 9.73
N ARG A 199 -43.71 -4.50 8.86
CA ARG A 199 -42.35 -4.88 8.48
C ARG A 199 -41.36 -4.67 9.62
N GLN A 200 -41.44 -3.54 10.31
CA GLN A 200 -40.54 -3.22 11.43
C GLN A 200 -40.79 -4.13 12.64
N THR A 201 -42.04 -4.52 12.91
CA THR A 201 -42.35 -5.43 14.04
C THR A 201 -41.74 -6.83 13.85
N ARG A 202 -41.42 -7.21 12.61
CA ARG A 202 -40.73 -8.47 12.28
C ARG A 202 -39.20 -8.41 12.42
N LEU A 203 -38.61 -7.24 12.71
CA LEU A 203 -37.16 -7.12 12.89
C LEU A 203 -36.72 -7.65 14.25
N ASP A 204 -35.76 -8.56 14.24
CA ASP A 204 -35.04 -8.99 15.43
C ASP A 204 -33.74 -8.20 15.61
N LEU A 205 -33.76 -7.19 16.47
CA LEU A 205 -32.61 -6.35 16.78
C LEU A 205 -31.84 -6.82 18.03
N ARG A 206 -32.29 -7.91 18.69
CA ARG A 206 -31.63 -8.45 19.88
C ARG A 206 -30.14 -8.76 19.66
N PRO A 207 -29.70 -9.28 18.50
CA PRO A 207 -28.27 -9.56 18.27
C PRO A 207 -27.36 -8.33 18.36
N LEU A 208 -27.88 -7.12 18.07
CA LEU A 208 -27.08 -5.89 18.10
C LEU A 208 -26.78 -5.41 19.52
N ILE A 209 -27.69 -5.69 20.45
CA ILE A 209 -27.64 -5.22 21.85
C ILE A 209 -27.31 -6.35 22.84
N ASN A 210 -26.91 -7.52 22.33
CA ASN A 210 -26.50 -8.66 23.15
C ASN A 210 -24.97 -8.68 23.29
N GLN A 211 -24.45 -8.85 24.50
CA GLN A 211 -23.01 -9.02 24.75
C GLN A 211 -22.56 -10.49 24.82
N GLY A 212 -23.49 -11.44 24.65
CA GLY A 212 -23.25 -12.86 24.83
C GLY A 212 -22.81 -13.20 26.26
N ASN A 213 -22.07 -14.30 26.40
CA ASN A 213 -21.51 -14.77 27.68
C ASN A 213 -20.08 -14.27 27.92
N VAL A 214 -19.72 -13.11 27.38
CA VAL A 214 -18.39 -12.54 27.57
C VAL A 214 -18.25 -12.03 29.01
N PRO A 215 -17.21 -12.42 29.76
CA PRO A 215 -16.98 -11.93 31.12
C PRO A 215 -16.97 -10.40 31.19
N ALA A 216 -17.56 -9.82 32.23
CA ALA A 216 -17.51 -8.38 32.47
C ALA A 216 -16.09 -7.83 32.67
N THR A 217 -15.13 -8.71 33.01
CA THR A 217 -13.70 -8.39 33.14
C THR A 217 -13.01 -8.15 31.79
N GLU A 218 -13.57 -8.62 30.67
CA GLU A 218 -13.00 -8.37 29.35
C GLU A 218 -13.18 -6.89 28.96
N PRO A 219 -12.11 -6.19 28.54
CA PRO A 219 -12.16 -4.77 28.19
C PRO A 219 -13.26 -4.44 27.17
N GLN A 220 -13.95 -3.33 27.39
CA GLN A 220 -14.95 -2.81 26.44
C GLN A 220 -14.31 -1.98 25.32
N TYR A 221 -13.13 -1.40 25.59
CA TYR A 221 -12.40 -0.53 24.68
C TYR A 221 -10.89 -0.80 24.74
N CYS A 222 -10.10 -0.12 23.90
CA CYS A 222 -8.65 -0.31 23.85
C CYS A 222 -7.98 0.22 25.12
N VAL A 223 -7.14 -0.61 25.74
CA VAL A 223 -6.42 -0.26 26.98
C VAL A 223 -4.91 -0.11 26.76
N THR A 224 -4.44 -0.33 25.53
CA THR A 224 -3.03 -0.16 25.16
C THR A 224 -2.85 1.05 24.24
N ALA A 225 -1.65 1.65 24.27
CA ALA A 225 -1.32 2.75 23.39
C ALA A 225 -1.18 2.30 21.92
N SER A 226 -0.61 1.11 21.73
CA SER A 226 -0.39 0.43 20.45
C SER A 226 -0.49 -1.10 20.61
N ASN A 227 -0.47 -1.81 19.48
CA ASN A 227 -0.47 -3.26 19.36
C ASN A 227 0.85 -3.71 18.71
N PRO A 228 1.93 -3.91 19.50
CA PRO A 228 3.24 -4.20 18.95
C PRO A 228 3.30 -5.59 18.31
N SER A 229 4.03 -5.72 17.21
CA SER A 229 4.28 -7.00 16.54
C SER A 229 5.07 -7.97 17.42
N PHE A 230 4.91 -9.27 17.18
CA PHE A 230 5.75 -10.30 17.80
C PHE A 230 7.22 -10.14 17.38
N ASP A 231 7.46 -10.12 16.07
CA ASP A 231 8.76 -9.77 15.50
C ASP A 231 9.07 -8.30 15.79
N LYS A 232 10.25 -8.03 16.34
CA LYS A 232 10.71 -6.69 16.71
C LYS A 232 11.62 -6.06 15.66
N GLY A 233 12.04 -6.80 14.64
CA GLY A 233 12.97 -6.29 13.63
C GLY A 233 14.35 -5.98 14.19
N GLU A 234 14.85 -6.79 15.13
CA GLU A 234 16.09 -6.50 15.90
C GLU A 234 17.30 -6.19 15.00
N LEU A 235 17.47 -6.92 13.90
CA LEU A 235 18.55 -6.65 12.93
C LEU A 235 18.37 -5.28 12.24
N ALA A 236 17.14 -4.89 11.91
CA ALA A 236 16.87 -3.61 11.28
C ALA A 236 17.12 -2.44 12.26
N GLU A 237 16.81 -2.61 13.54
CA GLU A 237 17.17 -1.65 14.59
C GLU A 237 18.69 -1.56 14.79
N GLN A 238 19.39 -2.70 14.77
CA GLN A 238 20.86 -2.72 14.82
C GLN A 238 21.47 -1.95 13.64
N MET A 239 20.99 -2.18 12.41
CA MET A 239 21.42 -1.44 11.22
C MET A 239 21.25 0.07 11.38
N VAL A 240 20.15 0.54 11.99
CA VAL A 240 19.94 1.96 12.27
C VAL A 240 20.98 2.51 13.26
N GLN A 241 21.31 1.75 14.32
CA GLN A 241 22.33 2.19 15.28
C GLN A 241 23.70 2.31 14.61
N ASP A 242 24.09 1.31 13.82
CA ASP A 242 25.37 1.28 13.11
C ASP A 242 25.45 2.41 12.06
N ALA A 243 24.33 2.71 11.39
CA ALA A 243 24.24 3.76 10.37
C ALA A 243 23.98 5.16 10.93
N ARG A 244 23.82 5.34 12.24
CA ARG A 244 23.38 6.62 12.84
C ARG A 244 24.25 7.81 12.41
N ARG A 245 25.59 7.62 12.39
CA ARG A 245 26.54 8.65 11.96
C ARG A 245 26.45 8.91 10.45
N ALA A 246 26.31 7.86 9.65
CA ALA A 246 26.16 7.96 8.20
C ALA A 246 24.93 8.79 7.84
N ILE A 247 23.81 8.52 8.51
CA ILE A 247 22.56 9.25 8.31
C ILE A 247 22.71 10.70 8.78
N ALA A 248 23.18 10.95 10.00
CA ALA A 248 23.24 12.31 10.55
C ALA A 248 24.23 13.23 9.80
N MET A 249 25.39 12.70 9.41
CA MET A 249 26.50 13.47 8.84
C MET A 249 26.67 13.27 7.33
N GLN A 250 25.79 12.50 6.68
CA GLN A 250 25.88 12.14 5.26
C GLN A 250 27.26 11.57 4.88
N THR A 251 27.85 10.78 5.77
CA THR A 251 29.20 10.22 5.60
C THR A 251 29.14 8.88 4.86
N PRO A 252 29.86 8.70 3.74
CA PRO A 252 29.96 7.43 3.03
C PRO A 252 30.31 6.28 3.97
N THR A 253 29.44 5.27 4.06
CA THR A 253 29.55 4.16 5.01
C THR A 253 29.12 2.86 4.34
N VAL A 254 29.89 1.80 4.60
CA VAL A 254 29.59 0.43 4.16
C VAL A 254 29.45 -0.46 5.40
N LEU A 255 28.35 -1.20 5.49
CA LEU A 255 28.07 -2.13 6.58
C LEU A 255 27.79 -3.53 6.01
N GLU A 256 28.09 -4.58 6.77
CA GLU A 256 27.97 -5.97 6.32
C GLU A 256 27.19 -6.84 7.31
N TYR A 257 26.27 -7.65 6.81
CA TYR A 257 25.42 -8.52 7.64
C TYR A 257 25.16 -9.89 7.00
N LYS A 258 24.90 -10.89 7.84
CA LYS A 258 24.31 -12.17 7.39
C LYS A 258 22.81 -12.14 7.62
N VAL A 259 22.03 -12.59 6.64
CA VAL A 259 20.57 -12.54 6.67
C VAL A 259 19.95 -13.93 6.43
N ARG A 260 18.75 -14.12 6.96
CA ARG A 260 17.90 -15.30 6.75
C ARG A 260 16.48 -14.85 6.42
N ASN A 261 15.68 -15.77 5.88
CA ASN A 261 14.31 -15.48 5.47
C ASN A 261 13.39 -15.00 6.61
N THR A 262 13.81 -15.18 7.87
CA THR A 262 13.13 -14.67 9.06
C THR A 262 13.29 -13.16 9.25
N GLN A 263 14.36 -12.55 8.73
CA GLN A 263 14.54 -11.11 8.75
C GLN A 263 13.80 -10.47 7.60
N ARG A 264 12.68 -9.80 7.93
CA ARG A 264 11.73 -9.21 6.97
C ARG A 264 11.89 -7.70 6.94
N SER A 265 11.50 -7.08 5.84
CA SER A 265 11.43 -5.61 5.69
C SER A 265 12.76 -4.89 5.93
N LEU A 266 13.90 -5.58 5.76
CA LEU A 266 15.22 -4.97 5.86
C LEU A 266 15.34 -3.82 4.86
N GLY A 267 15.89 -2.69 5.29
CA GLY A 267 15.90 -1.43 4.55
C GLY A 267 14.84 -0.43 5.04
N ALA A 268 13.63 -0.88 5.41
CA ALA A 268 12.53 0.00 5.79
C ALA A 268 12.87 0.93 6.98
N ARG A 269 13.52 0.37 8.02
CA ARG A 269 13.94 1.15 9.19
C ARG A 269 14.91 2.27 8.82
N LEU A 270 15.95 1.92 8.04
CA LEU A 270 16.94 2.87 7.56
C LEU A 270 16.30 3.96 6.70
N SER A 271 15.45 3.57 5.73
CA SER A 271 14.73 4.51 4.86
C SER A 271 13.85 5.48 5.65
N GLY A 272 13.16 4.98 6.69
CA GLY A 272 12.35 5.82 7.58
C GLY A 272 13.18 6.86 8.33
N GLU A 273 14.33 6.47 8.87
CA GLU A 273 15.24 7.41 9.56
C GLU A 273 15.90 8.40 8.60
N ILE A 274 16.28 7.96 7.39
CA ILE A 274 16.81 8.84 6.35
C ILE A 274 15.76 9.88 5.96
N ALA A 275 14.52 9.44 5.68
CA ALA A 275 13.44 10.34 5.30
C ALA A 275 13.10 11.31 6.44
N ARG A 276 13.14 10.87 7.71
CA ARG A 276 12.94 11.75 8.87
C ARG A 276 14.03 12.81 8.99
N ALA A 277 15.28 12.46 8.71
CA ALA A 277 16.41 13.38 8.82
C ALA A 277 16.54 14.34 7.62
N HIS A 278 16.25 13.88 6.40
CA HIS A 278 16.60 14.60 5.16
C HIS A 278 15.42 14.83 4.20
N GLY A 279 14.20 14.43 4.58
CA GLY A 279 13.02 14.52 3.72
C GLY A 279 13.21 13.77 2.40
N ALA A 280 12.50 14.20 1.36
CA ALA A 280 12.50 13.53 0.04
C ALA A 280 13.88 13.49 -0.65
N LYS A 281 14.79 14.41 -0.30
CA LYS A 281 16.14 14.45 -0.88
C LYS A 281 16.97 13.23 -0.49
N GLY A 282 16.74 12.69 0.72
CA GLY A 282 17.52 11.58 1.27
C GLY A 282 19.01 11.88 1.43
N LEU A 283 19.83 10.85 1.33
CA LEU A 283 21.30 10.96 1.38
C LEU A 283 21.88 11.20 -0.02
N PRO A 284 23.14 11.68 -0.11
CA PRO A 284 23.89 11.62 -1.36
C PRO A 284 23.93 10.21 -1.93
N ASP A 285 24.04 10.08 -3.26
CA ASP A 285 24.02 8.78 -3.91
C ASP A 285 25.12 7.84 -3.38
N GLY A 286 24.76 6.58 -3.12
CA GLY A 286 25.64 5.57 -2.53
C GLY A 286 26.21 5.88 -1.14
N CYS A 287 25.72 6.91 -0.44
CA CYS A 287 26.24 7.31 0.88
C CYS A 287 26.16 6.19 1.92
N LEU A 288 25.09 5.39 1.93
CA LEU A 288 24.97 4.24 2.82
C LEU A 288 24.82 2.97 2.01
N THR A 289 25.80 2.07 2.09
CA THR A 289 25.74 0.75 1.44
C THR A 289 25.67 -0.35 2.49
N ILE A 290 24.65 -1.19 2.40
CA ILE A 290 24.47 -2.37 3.24
C ILE A 290 24.70 -3.62 2.38
N ARG A 291 25.80 -4.34 2.64
CA ARG A 291 26.10 -5.63 2.03
C ARG A 291 25.54 -6.74 2.89
N MET A 292 24.84 -7.67 2.27
CA MET A 292 24.18 -8.78 2.94
C MET A 292 24.51 -10.09 2.24
N GLN A 293 24.61 -11.16 3.01
CA GLN A 293 24.78 -12.51 2.51
C GLN A 293 23.74 -13.45 3.12
N GLY A 294 23.06 -14.22 2.27
CA GLY A 294 22.04 -15.20 2.67
C GLY A 294 20.71 -15.00 1.95
N SER A 295 19.62 -15.48 2.54
CA SER A 295 18.28 -15.35 1.96
C SER A 295 17.53 -14.24 2.70
N ALA A 296 17.05 -13.21 2.02
CA ALA A 296 16.27 -12.14 2.63
C ALA A 296 14.78 -12.52 2.74
N GLY A 297 14.17 -12.18 3.87
CA GLY A 297 12.74 -12.36 4.06
C GLY A 297 11.89 -11.44 3.18
N GLN A 298 10.58 -11.56 3.37
CA GLN A 298 9.56 -10.76 2.71
C GLN A 298 9.85 -9.25 2.81
N SER A 299 9.50 -8.49 1.77
CA SER A 299 9.62 -7.02 1.73
C SER A 299 11.04 -6.47 1.82
N PHE A 300 12.05 -7.19 1.33
CA PHE A 300 13.42 -6.69 1.27
C PHE A 300 13.52 -5.37 0.47
N GLY A 301 14.06 -4.31 1.09
CA GLY A 301 14.12 -2.98 0.48
C GLY A 301 12.78 -2.28 0.32
N VAL A 302 11.74 -2.65 1.09
CA VAL A 302 10.46 -1.95 1.08
C VAL A 302 10.65 -0.47 1.46
N TRP A 303 10.15 0.42 0.60
CA TRP A 303 10.36 1.89 0.63
C TRP A 303 11.83 2.34 0.67
N ASN A 304 12.73 1.60 0.03
CA ASN A 304 14.12 2.02 -0.11
C ASN A 304 14.21 3.49 -0.61
N HIS A 305 15.17 4.24 -0.07
CA HIS A 305 15.20 5.70 -0.18
C HIS A 305 16.55 6.19 -0.73
N ASN A 306 16.58 7.45 -1.17
CA ASN A 306 17.74 8.04 -1.85
C ASN A 306 19.03 7.92 -1.00
N GLY A 307 20.09 7.45 -1.65
CA GLY A 307 21.41 7.24 -1.07
C GLY A 307 21.57 5.98 -0.21
N LEU A 308 20.56 5.11 -0.14
CA LEU A 308 20.65 3.77 0.45
C LEU A 308 20.81 2.70 -0.63
N ASN A 309 21.94 2.00 -0.59
CA ASN A 309 22.25 0.88 -1.47
C ASN A 309 22.18 -0.44 -0.69
N LEU A 310 21.36 -1.38 -1.13
CA LEU A 310 21.23 -2.71 -0.55
C LEU A 310 21.79 -3.74 -1.52
N LEU A 311 22.88 -4.40 -1.15
CA LEU A 311 23.55 -5.42 -1.97
C LEU A 311 23.37 -6.77 -1.29
N LEU A 312 22.80 -7.75 -1.98
CA LEU A 312 22.52 -9.09 -1.45
C LEU A 312 23.17 -10.17 -2.31
N GLU A 313 24.14 -10.86 -1.72
CA GLU A 313 24.68 -12.12 -2.26
C GLU A 313 23.82 -13.28 -1.73
N GLY A 314 22.93 -13.80 -2.56
CA GLY A 314 21.92 -14.80 -2.20
C GLY A 314 20.61 -14.62 -2.96
N ASP A 315 19.49 -14.76 -2.26
CA ASP A 315 18.12 -14.70 -2.79
C ASP A 315 17.19 -13.89 -1.89
N ALA A 316 16.04 -13.46 -2.40
CA ALA A 316 15.02 -12.78 -1.61
C ALA A 316 13.61 -13.31 -1.89
N ASN A 317 12.75 -13.25 -0.87
CA ASN A 317 11.35 -13.62 -0.97
C ASN A 317 10.51 -12.52 -1.67
N ASP A 318 9.18 -12.58 -1.57
CA ASP A 318 8.30 -11.63 -2.27
C ASP A 318 8.48 -10.17 -1.81
N TYR A 319 7.99 -9.25 -2.64
CA TYR A 319 7.92 -7.81 -2.38
C TYR A 319 9.25 -7.06 -2.33
N VAL A 320 10.29 -7.56 -3.00
CA VAL A 320 11.56 -6.83 -3.14
C VAL A 320 11.30 -5.43 -3.71
N GLY A 321 11.81 -4.39 -3.05
CA GLY A 321 11.67 -3.00 -3.50
C GLY A 321 10.22 -2.50 -3.55
N LYS A 322 9.28 -3.12 -2.82
CA LYS A 322 7.89 -2.64 -2.72
C LYS A 322 7.86 -1.17 -2.29
N GLY A 323 7.18 -0.32 -3.04
CA GLY A 323 7.08 1.11 -2.78
C GLY A 323 8.42 1.87 -2.76
N MET A 324 9.48 1.32 -3.36
CA MET A 324 10.78 1.97 -3.44
C MET A 324 10.65 3.39 -4.03
N SER A 325 11.36 4.33 -3.41
CA SER A 325 11.32 5.77 -3.73
C SER A 325 12.67 6.32 -4.19
N GLY A 326 13.74 5.55 -4.02
CA GLY A 326 15.08 5.89 -4.45
C GLY A 326 16.13 4.87 -4.03
N GLY A 327 17.39 5.19 -4.30
CA GLY A 327 18.53 4.34 -3.98
C GLY A 327 18.64 3.12 -4.90
N LEU A 328 19.39 2.12 -4.47
CA LEU A 328 19.72 0.94 -5.28
C LEU A 328 19.53 -0.36 -4.51
N ILE A 329 18.98 -1.37 -5.17
CA ILE A 329 18.92 -2.74 -4.68
C ILE A 329 19.59 -3.64 -5.74
N ALA A 330 20.62 -4.38 -5.36
CA ALA A 330 21.24 -5.38 -6.22
C ALA A 330 21.20 -6.76 -5.53
N ILE A 331 20.73 -7.77 -6.25
CA ILE A 331 20.64 -9.15 -5.76
C ILE A 331 21.31 -10.06 -6.80
N TYR A 332 22.25 -10.89 -6.36
CA TYR A 332 22.97 -11.79 -7.24
C TYR A 332 23.30 -13.10 -6.53
N PRO A 333 23.42 -14.23 -7.27
CA PRO A 333 23.71 -15.52 -6.65
C PRO A 333 25.05 -15.53 -5.91
N PRO A 334 25.22 -16.41 -4.91
CA PRO A 334 26.53 -16.63 -4.29
C PRO A 334 27.59 -16.95 -5.34
N LYS A 335 28.82 -16.43 -5.15
CA LYS A 335 29.90 -16.55 -6.16
C LYS A 335 30.27 -17.99 -6.55
N LEU A 336 29.97 -18.96 -5.69
CA LEU A 336 30.26 -20.38 -5.89
C LEU A 336 29.05 -21.16 -6.43
N SER A 337 28.00 -20.48 -6.88
CA SER A 337 26.82 -21.12 -7.48
C SER A 337 27.19 -21.79 -8.79
N GLY A 338 26.77 -23.05 -8.96
CA GLY A 338 27.03 -23.85 -10.17
C GLY A 338 25.95 -23.76 -11.25
N PHE A 339 24.88 -22.99 -11.02
CA PHE A 339 23.77 -22.81 -11.96
C PHE A 339 23.90 -21.49 -12.72
N ALA A 340 23.32 -21.43 -13.92
CA ALA A 340 23.19 -20.20 -14.69
C ALA A 340 22.11 -19.31 -14.06
N SER A 341 22.41 -18.02 -13.83
CA SER A 341 21.51 -17.11 -13.12
C SER A 341 20.15 -16.98 -13.82
N GLN A 342 20.15 -16.94 -15.14
CA GLN A 342 18.95 -16.76 -15.96
C GLN A 342 18.00 -17.97 -15.95
N ASP A 343 18.40 -19.09 -15.36
CA ASP A 343 17.58 -20.30 -15.24
C ASP A 343 17.06 -20.51 -13.80
N ALA A 344 17.37 -19.60 -12.87
CA ALA A 344 17.08 -19.76 -11.45
C ALA A 344 16.31 -18.57 -10.87
N VAL A 345 15.29 -18.86 -10.05
CA VAL A 345 14.54 -17.85 -9.30
C VAL A 345 15.41 -17.25 -8.22
N ILE A 346 15.49 -15.92 -8.20
CA ILE A 346 16.30 -15.16 -7.23
C ILE A 346 15.46 -14.19 -6.39
N ILE A 347 14.32 -13.72 -6.93
CA ILE A 347 13.36 -12.88 -6.22
C ILE A 347 11.93 -13.36 -6.41
N GLY A 348 11.11 -13.19 -5.37
CA GLY A 348 9.71 -13.64 -5.37
C GLY A 348 8.76 -12.75 -6.17
N ASN A 349 7.49 -12.80 -5.79
CA ASN A 349 6.37 -12.14 -6.47
C ASN A 349 6.24 -10.66 -6.10
N THR A 350 5.51 -9.90 -6.92
CA THR A 350 5.03 -8.55 -6.59
C THR A 350 6.17 -7.59 -6.20
N CYS A 351 7.36 -7.81 -6.76
CA CYS A 351 8.51 -6.94 -6.59
C CYS A 351 8.22 -5.57 -7.25
N LEU A 352 8.78 -4.50 -6.68
CA LEU A 352 8.56 -3.11 -7.10
C LEU A 352 7.10 -2.65 -7.07
N TYR A 353 6.25 -3.31 -6.26
CA TYR A 353 4.85 -2.94 -6.15
C TYR A 353 4.68 -1.46 -5.79
N GLY A 354 4.16 -0.67 -6.74
CA GLY A 354 3.88 0.75 -6.55
C GLY A 354 5.12 1.65 -6.47
N ALA A 355 6.30 1.22 -6.93
CA ALA A 355 7.53 2.01 -6.80
C ALA A 355 7.43 3.39 -7.50
N THR A 356 8.01 4.44 -6.94
CA THR A 356 8.05 5.80 -7.53
C THR A 356 9.47 6.40 -7.50
N GLY A 357 10.49 5.57 -7.77
CA GLY A 357 11.87 5.97 -8.08
C GLY A 357 12.94 5.04 -7.48
N GLY A 358 14.10 4.91 -8.12
CA GLY A 358 15.23 4.07 -7.68
C GLY A 358 15.51 2.87 -8.60
N GLU A 359 16.58 2.12 -8.32
CA GLU A 359 17.07 1.06 -9.23
C GLU A 359 17.13 -0.34 -8.58
N LEU A 360 16.59 -1.34 -9.27
CA LEU A 360 16.67 -2.76 -8.92
C LEU A 360 17.45 -3.55 -9.97
N TYR A 361 18.45 -4.30 -9.55
CA TYR A 361 19.19 -5.23 -10.40
C TYR A 361 19.14 -6.63 -9.78
N ALA A 362 18.54 -7.61 -10.45
CA ALA A 362 18.49 -8.98 -9.94
C ALA A 362 19.01 -9.97 -10.99
N ALA A 363 20.16 -10.59 -10.71
CA ALA A 363 20.74 -11.60 -11.59
C ALA A 363 20.02 -12.95 -11.42
N GLY A 364 18.83 -13.04 -12.00
CA GLY A 364 18.01 -14.24 -12.06
C GLY A 364 16.54 -13.95 -12.34
N LEU A 365 15.71 -14.99 -12.23
CA LEU A 365 14.29 -14.93 -12.51
C LEU A 365 13.51 -14.29 -11.35
N ALA A 366 12.53 -13.46 -11.70
CA ALA A 366 11.54 -12.93 -10.78
C ALA A 366 10.22 -13.70 -10.87
N GLY A 367 9.46 -13.72 -9.76
CA GLY A 367 8.13 -14.32 -9.72
C GLY A 367 7.06 -13.53 -10.49
N GLU A 368 5.80 -13.81 -10.17
CA GLU A 368 4.63 -13.19 -10.77
C GLU A 368 4.46 -11.72 -10.36
N ARG A 369 3.73 -10.95 -11.17
CA ARG A 369 3.39 -9.54 -10.92
C ARG A 369 4.60 -8.65 -10.68
N PHE A 370 5.71 -8.97 -11.35
CA PHE A 370 6.91 -8.14 -11.30
C PHE A 370 6.59 -6.72 -11.80
N ALA A 371 7.00 -5.69 -11.04
CA ALA A 371 6.74 -4.28 -11.34
C ALA A 371 5.25 -3.90 -11.44
N VAL A 372 4.38 -4.61 -10.72
CA VAL A 372 2.96 -4.25 -10.65
C VAL A 372 2.77 -2.83 -10.09
N ARG A 373 2.01 -1.99 -10.78
CA ARG A 373 1.80 -0.57 -10.45
C ARG A 373 3.08 0.26 -10.36
N ASN A 374 4.19 -0.18 -10.96
CA ASN A 374 5.41 0.63 -10.99
C ASN A 374 5.11 2.00 -11.63
N SER A 375 5.57 3.05 -10.97
CA SER A 375 5.26 4.45 -11.29
C SER A 375 6.53 5.31 -11.40
N GLY A 376 7.71 4.69 -11.43
CA GLY A 376 8.98 5.42 -11.59
C GLY A 376 10.26 4.64 -11.27
N GLY A 377 10.17 3.39 -10.82
CA GLY A 377 11.33 2.53 -10.58
C GLY A 377 11.96 2.01 -11.88
N PHE A 378 13.28 1.83 -11.85
CA PHE A 378 14.05 1.18 -12.90
C PHE A 378 14.44 -0.23 -12.47
N ALA A 379 14.34 -1.22 -13.36
CA ALA A 379 14.74 -2.57 -13.04
C ALA A 379 15.41 -3.31 -14.20
N THR A 380 16.36 -4.18 -13.88
CA THR A 380 16.87 -5.21 -14.80
C THR A 380 16.83 -6.57 -14.11
N VAL A 381 16.15 -7.54 -14.72
CA VAL A 381 16.01 -8.93 -14.25
C VAL A 381 16.23 -9.90 -15.41
N GLU A 382 16.51 -11.18 -15.12
CA GLU A 382 16.88 -12.16 -16.16
C GLU A 382 15.70 -13.01 -16.66
N GLY A 383 14.52 -12.78 -16.13
CA GLY A 383 13.25 -13.34 -16.58
C GLY A 383 12.16 -13.06 -15.55
N VAL A 384 10.90 -13.26 -15.93
CA VAL A 384 9.75 -12.90 -15.09
C VAL A 384 8.61 -13.90 -15.23
N GLY A 385 7.83 -14.08 -14.16
CA GLY A 385 6.58 -14.82 -14.20
C GLY A 385 5.43 -14.05 -14.88
N ASP A 386 4.20 -14.50 -14.63
CA ASP A 386 2.99 -13.91 -15.21
C ASP A 386 2.74 -12.48 -14.73
N HIS A 387 2.00 -11.70 -15.52
CA HIS A 387 1.53 -10.35 -15.15
C HIS A 387 2.65 -9.33 -14.89
N CYS A 388 3.81 -9.48 -15.51
CA CYS A 388 4.86 -8.46 -15.45
C CYS A 388 4.35 -7.11 -15.99
N CYS A 389 4.71 -6.02 -15.33
CA CYS A 389 4.29 -4.64 -15.62
C CYS A 389 2.77 -4.39 -15.54
N GLU A 390 2.01 -5.24 -14.85
CA GLU A 390 0.57 -5.05 -14.64
C GLU A 390 0.29 -3.68 -13.98
N TYR A 391 -0.60 -2.88 -14.55
CA TYR A 391 -0.95 -1.53 -14.08
C TYR A 391 0.22 -0.53 -13.96
N MET A 392 1.33 -0.75 -14.66
CA MET A 392 2.48 0.17 -14.65
C MET A 392 2.11 1.53 -15.26
N THR A 393 2.52 2.62 -14.60
CA THR A 393 2.24 4.01 -14.99
C THR A 393 3.50 4.86 -15.17
N GLY A 394 4.70 4.32 -14.94
CA GLY A 394 5.97 5.03 -15.09
C GLY A 394 7.19 4.17 -14.76
N GLY A 395 8.39 4.65 -15.11
CA GLY A 395 9.66 3.91 -14.94
C GLY A 395 10.03 3.05 -16.14
N CYS A 396 11.07 2.22 -15.97
CA CYS A 396 11.59 1.35 -17.04
C CYS A 396 11.94 -0.05 -16.51
N ILE A 397 11.45 -1.08 -17.18
CA ILE A 397 11.71 -2.48 -16.84
C ILE A 397 12.45 -3.19 -17.96
N VAL A 398 13.60 -3.78 -17.66
CA VAL A 398 14.40 -4.58 -18.59
C VAL A 398 14.35 -6.04 -18.17
N VAL A 399 13.89 -6.91 -19.06
CA VAL A 399 13.82 -8.36 -18.86
C VAL A 399 14.78 -9.02 -19.84
N LEU A 400 15.78 -9.71 -19.33
CA LEU A 400 16.85 -10.34 -20.12
C LEU A 400 16.56 -11.81 -20.45
N GLY A 401 15.31 -12.22 -20.45
CA GLY A 401 14.93 -13.60 -20.73
C GLY A 401 13.42 -13.77 -20.85
N ASP A 402 12.95 -14.99 -20.63
CA ASP A 402 11.56 -15.35 -20.88
C ASP A 402 10.59 -14.66 -19.92
N THR A 403 9.35 -14.49 -20.36
CA THR A 403 8.27 -13.86 -19.60
C THR A 403 7.07 -14.78 -19.43
N GLY A 404 6.33 -14.66 -18.33
CA GLY A 404 4.99 -15.25 -18.22
C GLY A 404 3.94 -14.60 -19.14
N ILE A 405 2.69 -15.01 -18.97
CA ILE A 405 1.54 -14.50 -19.75
C ILE A 405 1.00 -13.18 -19.20
N ASN A 406 0.16 -12.52 -20.00
CA ASN A 406 -0.55 -11.29 -19.66
C ASN A 406 0.38 -10.11 -19.30
N PHE A 407 1.54 -10.03 -19.96
CA PHE A 407 2.50 -8.95 -19.79
C PHE A 407 1.86 -7.60 -20.14
N GLY A 408 2.03 -6.58 -19.27
CA GLY A 408 1.58 -5.21 -19.51
C GLY A 408 0.06 -4.99 -19.44
N ALA A 409 -0.70 -5.91 -18.84
CA ALA A 409 -2.13 -5.72 -18.62
C ALA A 409 -2.40 -4.45 -17.79
N GLY A 410 -3.24 -3.55 -18.29
CA GLY A 410 -3.54 -2.28 -17.61
C GLY A 410 -2.37 -1.28 -17.57
N MET A 411 -1.26 -1.53 -18.28
CA MET A 411 -0.11 -0.61 -18.33
C MET A 411 -0.46 0.64 -19.14
N THR A 412 -0.34 1.81 -18.50
CA THR A 412 -0.70 3.11 -19.07
C THR A 412 0.44 4.12 -19.13
N GLY A 413 1.60 3.80 -18.55
CA GLY A 413 2.79 4.66 -18.58
C GLY A 413 4.11 3.88 -18.40
N GLY A 414 5.23 4.56 -18.66
CA GLY A 414 6.57 3.96 -18.70
C GLY A 414 6.81 3.08 -19.93
N PHE A 415 7.91 2.32 -19.94
CA PHE A 415 8.21 1.35 -21.00
C PHE A 415 8.98 0.15 -20.48
N ALA A 416 9.02 -0.93 -21.27
CA ALA A 416 9.82 -2.10 -20.97
C ALA A 416 10.63 -2.57 -22.18
N LEU A 417 11.74 -3.25 -21.91
CA LEU A 417 12.63 -3.85 -22.89
C LEU A 417 12.74 -5.34 -22.59
N VAL A 418 12.28 -6.21 -23.50
CA VAL A 418 12.19 -7.65 -23.28
C VAL A 418 13.05 -8.38 -24.29
N TYR A 419 14.03 -9.15 -23.81
CA TYR A 419 14.82 -10.05 -24.62
C TYR A 419 14.03 -11.31 -24.95
N ASP A 420 13.74 -11.54 -26.23
CA ASP A 420 12.93 -12.66 -26.69
C ASP A 420 13.71 -13.52 -27.68
N ALA A 421 14.53 -14.42 -27.17
CA ALA A 421 15.38 -15.29 -27.97
C ALA A 421 14.59 -16.35 -28.78
N ASN A 422 13.37 -16.68 -28.35
CA ASN A 422 12.58 -17.78 -28.89
C ASN A 422 11.28 -17.32 -29.59
N ASP A 423 11.12 -16.01 -29.81
CA ASP A 423 9.93 -15.41 -30.45
C ASP A 423 8.60 -15.74 -29.75
N HIS A 424 8.62 -15.92 -28.44
CA HIS A 424 7.43 -16.27 -27.65
C HIS A 424 6.65 -15.04 -27.18
N PHE A 425 7.31 -13.89 -27.02
CA PHE A 425 6.74 -12.73 -26.32
C PHE A 425 5.49 -12.17 -27.00
N ALA A 426 5.46 -12.20 -28.34
CA ALA A 426 4.33 -11.71 -29.14
C ALA A 426 3.00 -12.42 -28.83
N HIS A 427 3.05 -13.62 -28.23
CA HIS A 427 1.86 -14.39 -27.82
C HIS A 427 1.51 -14.23 -26.33
N ARG A 428 2.37 -13.58 -25.54
CA ARG A 428 2.25 -13.49 -24.08
C ARG A 428 1.87 -12.11 -23.57
N TYR A 429 1.98 -11.07 -24.39
CA TYR A 429 1.58 -9.72 -23.99
C TYR A 429 0.06 -9.48 -24.08
N ASN A 430 -0.45 -8.61 -23.22
CA ASN A 430 -1.82 -8.14 -23.27
C ASN A 430 -1.91 -6.94 -24.21
N ASN A 431 -2.60 -7.10 -25.34
CA ASN A 431 -2.66 -6.07 -26.38
C ASN A 431 -3.77 -5.02 -26.19
N GLU A 432 -4.44 -4.96 -25.03
CA GLU A 432 -5.52 -4.00 -24.79
C GLU A 432 -4.97 -2.55 -24.85
N LEU A 433 -3.93 -2.26 -24.05
CA LEU A 433 -3.43 -0.89 -23.85
C LEU A 433 -1.98 -0.66 -24.31
N ILE A 434 -1.22 -1.71 -24.63
CA ILE A 434 0.19 -1.61 -25.03
C ILE A 434 0.44 -2.08 -26.47
N ASP A 435 1.52 -1.57 -27.06
CA ASP A 435 2.10 -1.98 -28.34
C ASP A 435 3.54 -2.48 -28.13
N ILE A 436 4.01 -3.29 -29.08
CA ILE A 436 5.37 -3.85 -29.09
C ILE A 436 6.10 -3.46 -30.39
N HIS A 437 7.38 -3.13 -30.28
CA HIS A 437 8.23 -2.72 -31.41
C HIS A 437 9.59 -3.40 -31.33
N ARG A 438 10.10 -3.93 -32.44
CA ARG A 438 11.47 -4.48 -32.48
C ARG A 438 12.52 -3.36 -32.50
N ILE A 439 13.62 -3.55 -31.79
CA ILE A 439 14.71 -2.56 -31.69
C ILE A 439 15.77 -2.81 -32.77
N HIS A 440 15.40 -2.58 -34.05
CA HIS A 440 16.28 -2.85 -35.19
C HIS A 440 16.41 -1.68 -36.18
N THR A 441 15.48 -0.72 -36.18
CA THR A 441 15.47 0.40 -37.13
C THR A 441 16.41 1.54 -36.72
N GLU A 442 16.80 2.38 -37.68
CA GLU A 442 17.62 3.59 -37.42
C GLU A 442 16.93 4.56 -36.44
N SER A 443 15.60 4.61 -36.44
CA SER A 443 14.81 5.42 -35.50
C SER A 443 14.92 4.96 -34.03
N MET A 444 15.49 3.78 -33.77
CA MET A 444 15.58 3.19 -32.43
C MET A 444 16.98 3.29 -31.80
N VAL A 445 17.89 4.08 -32.38
CA VAL A 445 19.28 4.20 -31.91
C VAL A 445 19.39 4.62 -30.43
N GLU A 446 18.53 5.55 -29.97
CA GLU A 446 18.53 5.99 -28.58
C GLU A 446 18.19 4.84 -27.62
N TYR A 447 17.21 4.01 -27.97
CA TYR A 447 16.83 2.82 -27.19
C TYR A 447 17.92 1.76 -27.16
N ARG A 448 18.66 1.58 -28.27
CA ARG A 448 19.82 0.67 -28.31
C ARG A 448 20.89 1.13 -27.32
N HIS A 449 21.18 2.44 -27.31
CA HIS A 449 22.17 3.01 -26.41
C HIS A 449 21.72 2.94 -24.95
N PHE A 450 20.43 3.21 -24.69
CA PHE A 450 19.81 3.06 -23.38
C PHE A 450 19.87 1.61 -22.89
N LEU A 451 19.45 0.65 -23.70
CA LEU A 451 19.50 -0.79 -23.38
C LEU A 451 20.93 -1.23 -23.03
N ARG A 452 21.91 -0.83 -23.84
CA ARG A 452 23.32 -1.15 -23.58
C ARG A 452 23.78 -0.61 -22.22
N LYS A 453 23.44 0.64 -21.87
CA LYS A 453 23.74 1.22 -20.54
C LYS A 453 23.06 0.45 -19.40
N ARG A 454 21.81 0.01 -19.59
CA ARG A 454 21.09 -0.81 -18.58
C ARG A 454 21.74 -2.19 -18.39
N LEU A 455 22.21 -2.81 -19.47
CA LEU A 455 22.98 -4.06 -19.41
C LEU A 455 24.32 -3.86 -18.71
N GLU A 456 25.05 -2.79 -19.03
CA GLU A 456 26.32 -2.43 -18.39
C GLU A 456 26.13 -2.19 -16.88
N SER A 457 25.09 -1.45 -16.49
CA SER A 457 24.75 -1.19 -15.08
C SER A 457 24.38 -2.49 -14.35
N HIS A 458 23.57 -3.33 -15.00
CA HIS A 458 23.20 -4.62 -14.43
C HIS A 458 24.42 -5.52 -14.21
N TRP A 459 25.33 -5.61 -15.18
CA TRP A 459 26.59 -6.35 -15.03
C TRP A 459 27.49 -5.74 -13.95
N GLN A 460 27.59 -4.42 -13.85
CA GLN A 460 28.39 -3.74 -12.81
C GLN A 460 27.89 -4.05 -11.39
N HIS A 461 26.57 -4.10 -11.20
CA HIS A 461 25.97 -4.31 -9.87
C HIS A 461 25.77 -5.78 -9.49
N THR A 462 25.72 -6.70 -10.45
CA THR A 462 25.40 -8.11 -10.19
C THR A 462 26.47 -9.09 -10.64
N HIS A 463 27.41 -8.65 -11.48
CA HIS A 463 28.36 -9.51 -12.18
C HIS A 463 27.70 -10.65 -12.98
N SER A 464 26.47 -10.44 -13.45
CA SER A 464 25.72 -11.39 -14.28
C SER A 464 26.53 -11.83 -15.52
N ALA A 465 26.78 -13.13 -15.64
CA ALA A 465 27.41 -13.73 -16.81
C ALA A 465 26.50 -13.64 -18.04
N HIS A 466 25.18 -13.73 -17.85
CA HIS A 466 24.18 -13.60 -18.90
C HIS A 466 24.16 -12.20 -19.51
N ALA A 467 24.08 -11.18 -18.65
CA ALA A 467 24.17 -9.78 -19.09
C ALA A 467 25.49 -9.50 -19.81
N ARG A 468 26.59 -10.10 -19.34
CA ARG A 468 27.90 -9.99 -19.99
C ARG A 468 27.89 -10.61 -21.40
N ALA A 469 27.32 -11.81 -21.55
CA ALA A 469 27.21 -12.47 -22.84
C ALA A 469 26.36 -11.63 -23.84
N LEU A 470 25.25 -11.06 -23.39
CA LEU A 470 24.41 -10.17 -24.20
C LEU A 470 25.15 -8.87 -24.60
N LEU A 471 26.01 -8.33 -23.74
CA LEU A 471 26.85 -7.17 -24.05
C LEU A 471 27.92 -7.50 -25.09
N ASP A 472 28.59 -8.64 -24.94
CA ASP A 472 29.66 -9.07 -25.83
C ASP A 472 29.11 -9.36 -27.25
N GLN A 473 27.86 -9.82 -27.37
CA GLN A 473 27.16 -10.11 -28.63
C GLN A 473 26.09 -9.06 -29.00
N PHE A 474 26.18 -7.85 -28.43
CA PHE A 474 25.08 -6.87 -28.49
C PHE A 474 24.60 -6.55 -29.90
N ALA A 475 25.51 -6.48 -30.88
CA ALA A 475 25.17 -6.20 -32.27
C ALA A 475 24.22 -7.25 -32.88
N ASP A 476 24.38 -8.50 -32.48
CA ASP A 476 23.64 -9.64 -33.02
C ASP A 476 22.30 -9.85 -32.30
N VAL A 477 22.27 -9.60 -30.98
CA VAL A 477 21.09 -9.88 -30.15
C VAL A 477 20.13 -8.70 -30.01
N VAL A 478 20.55 -7.46 -30.31
CA VAL A 478 19.71 -6.27 -30.10
C VAL A 478 18.38 -6.32 -30.88
N GLY A 479 18.39 -6.94 -32.07
CA GLY A 479 17.18 -7.12 -32.88
C GLY A 479 16.16 -8.08 -32.26
N GLN A 480 16.57 -8.91 -31.28
CA GLN A 480 15.70 -9.84 -30.55
C GLN A 480 14.99 -9.16 -29.37
N PHE A 481 15.30 -7.89 -29.07
CA PHE A 481 14.58 -7.15 -28.04
C PHE A 481 13.28 -6.54 -28.57
N TRP A 482 12.24 -6.63 -27.75
CA TRP A 482 11.00 -5.89 -27.88
C TRP A 482 11.02 -4.66 -26.98
N LEU A 483 10.71 -3.50 -27.55
CA LEU A 483 10.27 -2.32 -26.82
C LEU A 483 8.76 -2.42 -26.61
N VAL A 484 8.32 -2.36 -25.36
CA VAL A 484 6.92 -2.39 -24.96
C VAL A 484 6.52 -1.02 -24.43
N LYS A 485 5.45 -0.43 -24.95
CA LYS A 485 4.96 0.88 -24.51
C LYS A 485 3.42 0.94 -24.49
N PRO A 486 2.82 1.84 -23.70
CA PRO A 486 1.40 2.17 -23.86
C PRO A 486 1.11 2.76 -25.24
N LYS A 487 -0.07 2.46 -25.78
CA LYS A 487 -0.58 3.00 -27.05
C LYS A 487 -0.67 4.53 -27.04
N ALA A 488 -1.03 5.10 -25.89
CA ALA A 488 -1.22 6.53 -25.71
C ALA A 488 0.10 7.35 -25.71
N VAL A 489 1.26 6.69 -25.56
CA VAL A 489 2.56 7.36 -25.45
C VAL A 489 3.33 7.24 -26.77
N THR A 490 3.97 8.31 -27.21
CA THR A 490 4.79 8.32 -28.45
C THR A 490 6.19 7.80 -28.16
N LEU A 491 6.87 7.28 -29.19
CA LEU A 491 8.25 6.80 -29.03
C LEU A 491 9.20 7.95 -28.63
N ASP A 492 9.04 9.13 -29.20
CA ASP A 492 9.97 10.24 -28.93
C ASP A 492 9.87 10.80 -27.50
N SER A 493 8.87 10.39 -26.70
CA SER A 493 8.70 10.87 -25.33
C SER A 493 9.22 9.92 -24.25
N LEU A 494 9.49 8.64 -24.56
CA LEU A 494 9.77 7.63 -23.53
C LEU A 494 11.13 7.80 -22.83
N LEU A 495 12.11 8.42 -23.48
CA LEU A 495 13.47 8.63 -22.93
C LEU A 495 13.72 10.07 -22.47
N LYS A 496 12.72 10.95 -22.55
CA LYS A 496 12.85 12.37 -22.19
C LYS A 496 12.56 12.66 -20.72
N ASP A 497 11.96 11.70 -20.03
CA ASP A 497 11.64 11.70 -18.60
C ASP A 497 12.42 10.57 -17.91
#